data_AF-A0A8T3RRL2-F1
#
_entry.id   AF-A0A8T3RRL2-F1
#
_cell.length_a   1.000
_cell.length_b   1.000
_cell.length_c   1.000
_cell.angle_alpha   90.00
_cell.angle_beta   90.00
_cell.angle_gamma   90.00
#
_symmetry.space_group_name_H-M   'P 1'
#
loop_
_entity.id
_entity.type
_entity.pdbx_description
1 polymer ?
#
loop_
_entity_poly.entity_id
_entity_poly.type
_entity_poly.pdbx_seq_one_letter_code
_entity_poly.pdbx_strand_id
1 'polypeptide(L)'
;RAGAPIGIRTYLDSGHYARHLRRYYEYFPRDQIKVVFSEELRRHPAGVIRDLWRFLGVADGIRLPDTVSGNEAVGSAAGPLLRALRAAGVMRFRDLLPETLKSWGKQKLSSFAEQPALGPATRSRLLEHFAPHTDELEELLGVDLSAWRQ
;
A
#
# COMPACT_ATOMS: atom_id res chain seq x y z
N ARG A 1 -25.93 -24.85 -11.48
CA ARG A 1 -26.25 -23.61 -10.70
C ARG A 1 -25.53 -22.47 -11.39
N ALA A 2 -26.25 -21.49 -11.94
CA ALA A 2 -25.63 -20.31 -12.54
C ALA A 2 -24.84 -19.59 -11.44
N GLY A 3 -23.56 -19.34 -11.68
CA GLY A 3 -22.70 -18.63 -10.73
C GLY A 3 -23.25 -17.23 -10.51
N ALA A 4 -23.38 -16.82 -9.25
CA ALA A 4 -23.75 -15.45 -8.93
C ALA A 4 -22.69 -14.50 -9.51
N PRO A 5 -23.09 -13.34 -10.05
CA PRO A 5 -22.13 -12.36 -10.55
C PRO A 5 -21.18 -11.95 -9.41
N ILE A 6 -19.88 -12.02 -9.66
CA ILE A 6 -18.87 -11.56 -8.72
C ILE A 6 -19.01 -10.03 -8.65
N GLY A 7 -19.50 -9.53 -7.51
CA GLY A 7 -19.54 -8.09 -7.26
C GLY A 7 -18.11 -7.55 -7.32
N ILE A 8 -17.83 -6.70 -8.31
CA ILE A 8 -16.53 -6.06 -8.45
C ILE A 8 -16.37 -5.12 -7.25
N ARG A 9 -15.38 -5.40 -6.38
CA ARG A 9 -15.05 -4.51 -5.27
C ARG A 9 -14.48 -3.21 -5.86
N THR A 10 -15.22 -2.12 -5.69
CA THR A 10 -14.76 -0.81 -6.17
C THR A 10 -13.63 -0.28 -5.29
N TYR A 11 -12.87 0.69 -5.80
CA TYR A 11 -11.80 1.33 -5.04
C TYR A 11 -12.31 1.97 -3.73
N LEU A 12 -13.57 2.43 -3.72
CA LEU A 12 -14.21 2.97 -2.52
C LEU A 12 -14.59 1.85 -1.53
N ASP A 13 -15.14 0.74 -2.03
CA ASP A 13 -15.51 -0.40 -1.17
C ASP A 13 -14.32 -1.00 -0.43
N SER A 14 -13.10 -0.91 -0.98
CA SER A 14 -11.89 -1.32 -0.28
C SER A 14 -11.59 -0.49 0.97
N GLY A 15 -11.99 0.79 0.99
CA GLY A 15 -11.76 1.70 2.12
C GLY A 15 -12.73 1.57 3.28
N HIS A 16 -13.78 0.75 3.17
CA HIS A 16 -14.76 0.54 4.25
C HIS A 16 -14.25 -0.41 5.34
N TYR A 17 -13.16 -0.06 6.02
CA TYR A 17 -12.45 -0.97 6.94
C TYR A 17 -13.33 -1.51 8.07
N ALA A 18 -14.16 -0.67 8.70
CA ALA A 18 -15.05 -1.11 9.77
C ALA A 18 -16.00 -2.24 9.33
N ARG A 19 -16.60 -2.10 8.12
CA ARG A 19 -17.45 -3.12 7.52
C ARG A 19 -16.72 -4.45 7.32
N HIS A 20 -15.48 -4.41 6.84
CA HIS A 20 -14.69 -5.61 6.62
C HIS A 20 -14.27 -6.25 7.93
N LEU A 21 -13.80 -5.46 8.91
CA LEU A 21 -13.37 -5.95 10.21
C LEU A 21 -14.51 -6.57 11.01
N ARG A 22 -15.71 -5.97 11.01
CA ARG A 22 -16.88 -6.55 11.69
C ARG A 22 -17.16 -7.99 11.22
N ARG A 23 -17.08 -8.24 9.91
CA ARG A 23 -17.24 -9.59 9.35
C ARG A 23 -16.19 -10.57 9.86
N TYR A 24 -14.94 -10.15 10.04
CA TYR A 24 -13.93 -11.03 10.62
C TYR A 24 -14.20 -11.27 12.11
N TYR A 25 -14.62 -10.26 12.86
CA TYR A 25 -14.97 -10.40 14.27
C TYR A 25 -16.21 -11.26 14.54
N GLU A 26 -17.05 -11.53 13.53
CA GLU A 26 -18.14 -12.51 13.64
C GLU A 26 -17.63 -13.95 13.79
N TYR A 27 -16.44 -14.26 13.26
CA TYR A 27 -15.90 -15.62 13.20
C TYR A 27 -14.62 -15.82 14.00
N PHE A 28 -13.86 -14.74 14.25
CA PHE A 28 -12.59 -14.78 14.95
C PHE A 28 -12.63 -13.82 16.15
N PRO A 29 -12.17 -14.25 17.33
CA PRO A 29 -12.03 -13.38 18.48
C PRO A 29 -11.00 -12.28 18.19
N ARG A 30 -11.14 -11.14 18.89
CA ARG A 30 -10.35 -9.92 18.64
C ARG A 30 -8.85 -10.12 18.85
N ASP A 31 -8.45 -11.00 19.76
CA ASP A 31 -7.06 -11.34 20.06
C ASP A 31 -6.37 -12.15 18.95
N GLN A 32 -7.12 -12.71 18.00
CA GLN A 32 -6.61 -13.37 16.80
C GLN A 32 -6.53 -12.44 15.58
N ILE A 33 -6.82 -11.15 15.74
CA ILE A 33 -6.75 -10.16 14.66
C ILE A 33 -5.93 -8.96 15.12
N LYS A 34 -4.77 -8.75 14.50
CA LYS A 34 -3.95 -7.56 14.72
C LYS A 34 -4.21 -6.52 13.63
N VAL A 35 -4.69 -5.35 14.04
CA VAL A 35 -4.75 -4.17 13.16
C VAL A 35 -3.44 -3.39 13.28
N VAL A 36 -2.82 -3.07 12.15
CA VAL A 36 -1.57 -2.31 12.06
C VAL A 36 -1.77 -1.10 11.17
N PHE A 37 -1.42 0.08 11.67
CA PHE A 37 -1.50 1.33 10.92
C PHE A 37 -0.24 1.55 10.10
N SER A 38 -0.41 2.01 8.86
CA SER A 38 0.72 2.28 7.96
C SER A 38 1.59 3.42 8.48
N GLU A 39 0.98 4.41 9.13
CA GLU A 39 1.65 5.54 9.77
C GLU A 39 2.62 5.07 10.85
N GLU A 40 2.17 4.15 11.71
CA GLU A 40 2.99 3.58 12.78
C GLU A 40 4.09 2.67 12.24
N LEU A 41 3.78 1.87 11.21
CA LEU A 41 4.79 1.06 10.52
C LEU A 41 5.88 1.94 9.88
N ARG A 42 5.52 3.12 9.35
CA ARG A 42 6.49 4.07 8.78
C ARG A 42 7.30 4.80 9.85
N ARG A 43 6.67 5.24 10.95
CA ARG A 43 7.34 6.00 12.01
C ARG A 43 8.19 5.13 12.93
N HIS A 44 7.70 3.94 13.28
CA HIS A 44 8.28 3.05 14.27
C HIS A 44 8.32 1.58 13.81
N PRO A 45 8.96 1.27 12.65
CA PRO A 45 8.92 -0.06 12.05
C PRO A 45 9.42 -1.17 12.99
N ALA A 46 10.54 -0.94 13.69
CA ALA A 46 11.12 -1.91 14.61
C ALA A 46 10.20 -2.23 15.81
N GLY A 47 9.37 -1.26 16.23
CA GLY A 47 8.35 -1.48 17.27
C GLY A 47 7.22 -2.37 16.75
N VAL A 48 6.65 -2.00 15.60
CA VAL A 48 5.56 -2.73 14.96
C VAL A 48 5.95 -4.18 14.63
N ILE A 49 7.15 -4.41 14.11
CA ILE A 49 7.64 -5.77 13.81
C ILE A 49 7.76 -6.62 15.08
N ARG A 50 8.25 -6.04 16.18
CA ARG A 50 8.33 -6.75 17.47
C ARG A 50 6.94 -7.11 18.00
N ASP A 51 5.99 -6.20 17.90
CA ASP A 51 4.61 -6.45 18.30
C ASP A 51 3.95 -7.53 17.42
N LEU A 52 4.29 -7.58 16.13
CA LEU A 52 3.86 -8.65 15.23
C LEU A 52 4.48 -10.00 15.60
N TRP A 53 5.76 -10.07 15.96
CA TRP A 53 6.36 -11.31 16.45
C TRP A 53 5.68 -11.81 17.71
N ARG A 54 5.42 -10.93 18.68
CA ARG A 54 4.68 -11.26 19.89
C ARG A 54 3.28 -11.79 19.57
N PHE A 55 2.55 -11.11 18.68
CA PHE A 55 1.22 -11.53 18.25
C PHE A 55 1.23 -12.91 17.57
N LEU A 56 2.26 -13.21 16.77
CA LEU A 56 2.42 -14.50 16.10
C LEU A 56 3.03 -15.60 17.00
N GLY A 57 3.42 -15.29 18.24
CA GLY A 57 4.10 -16.22 19.14
C GLY A 57 5.51 -16.60 18.68
N VAL A 58 6.18 -15.73 17.92
CA VAL A 58 7.53 -15.94 17.39
C VAL A 58 8.56 -15.37 18.36
N ALA A 59 9.67 -16.08 18.54
CA ALA A 59 10.76 -15.63 19.41
C ALA A 59 11.37 -14.30 18.93
N ASP A 60 11.68 -13.41 19.88
CA ASP A 60 12.34 -12.14 19.59
C ASP A 60 13.72 -12.35 18.93
N GLY A 61 14.05 -11.51 17.96
CA GLY A 61 15.41 -11.44 17.39
C GLY A 61 15.62 -12.09 16.03
N ILE A 62 14.56 -12.50 15.33
CA ILE A 62 14.67 -12.93 13.93
C ILE A 62 15.13 -11.75 13.08
N ARG A 63 16.34 -11.84 12.50
CA ARG A 63 16.74 -10.86 11.48
C ARG A 63 15.95 -11.11 10.20
N LEU A 64 15.18 -10.12 9.78
CA LEU A 64 14.66 -10.08 8.43
C LEU A 64 15.85 -9.87 7.46
N PRO A 65 15.83 -10.47 6.26
CA PRO A 65 16.81 -10.16 5.24
C PRO A 65 16.79 -8.66 4.93
N ASP A 66 17.96 -8.04 4.73
CA ASP A 66 18.08 -6.63 4.32
C ASP A 66 17.48 -6.34 2.92
N THR A 67 16.88 -7.35 2.28
CA THR A 67 16.34 -7.29 0.93
C THR A 67 14.98 -6.61 0.91
N VAL A 68 14.99 -5.30 1.16
CA VAL A 68 13.86 -4.42 0.86
C VAL A 68 13.92 -4.08 -0.63
N SER A 69 13.51 -4.99 -1.50
CA SER A 69 13.01 -4.55 -2.80
C SER A 69 11.68 -3.88 -2.53
N GLY A 70 11.68 -2.56 -2.28
CA GLY A 70 10.45 -1.78 -2.30
C GLY A 70 9.73 -2.03 -3.63
N ASN A 71 8.39 -1.96 -3.65
CA ASN A 71 7.66 -2.03 -4.91
C ASN A 71 8.18 -0.92 -5.83
N GLU A 72 9.08 -1.28 -6.74
CA GLU A 72 9.62 -0.41 -7.77
C GLU A 72 8.54 -0.26 -8.84
N ALA A 73 7.45 0.42 -8.47
CA ALA A 73 6.57 1.01 -9.44
C ALA A 73 7.42 2.03 -10.20
N VAL A 74 7.99 1.59 -11.33
CA VAL A 74 8.67 2.48 -12.26
C VAL A 74 7.62 3.52 -12.65
N GLY A 75 7.85 4.75 -12.20
CA GLY A 75 6.92 5.85 -12.42
C GLY A 75 6.55 5.97 -13.87
N SER A 76 5.28 6.27 -14.11
CA SER A 76 4.73 6.62 -15.42
C SER A 76 5.49 7.78 -16.08
N ALA A 77 6.25 8.57 -15.31
CA ALA A 77 7.06 9.70 -15.76
C ALA A 77 8.09 9.34 -16.84
N ALA A 78 8.66 8.14 -16.80
CA ALA A 78 9.61 7.70 -17.82
C ALA A 78 8.96 7.07 -19.05
N GLY A 79 7.62 6.97 -19.06
CA GLY A 79 6.84 6.34 -20.12
C GLY A 79 7.11 6.89 -21.53
N PRO A 80 7.21 8.22 -21.75
CA PRO A 80 7.55 8.76 -23.07
C PRO A 80 8.97 8.42 -23.53
N LEU A 81 9.97 8.51 -22.65
CA LEU A 81 11.36 8.16 -22.94
C LEU A 81 11.50 6.67 -23.27
N LEU A 82 10.90 5.80 -22.45
CA LEU A 82 10.88 4.35 -22.69
C LEU A 82 10.17 3.99 -24.00
N ARG A 83 9.12 4.73 -24.39
CA ARG A 83 8.45 4.57 -25.69
C ARG A 83 9.37 4.97 -26.84
N ALA A 84 10.07 6.09 -26.74
CA ALA A 84 11.02 6.54 -27.75
C ALA A 84 12.21 5.57 -27.91
N LEU A 85 12.79 5.08 -26.80
CA LEU A 85 13.88 4.10 -26.81
C LEU A 85 13.46 2.76 -27.42
N ARG A 86 12.21 2.33 -27.18
CA ARG A 86 11.64 1.15 -27.84
C ARG A 86 11.46 1.37 -29.33
N ALA A 87 10.89 2.50 -29.74
CA ALA A 87 10.68 2.84 -31.15
C ALA A 87 12.01 2.96 -31.92
N ALA A 88 13.05 3.50 -31.29
CA ALA A 88 14.40 3.61 -31.85
C ALA A 88 15.20 2.29 -31.81
N GLY A 89 14.64 1.20 -31.30
CA GLY A 89 15.31 -0.11 -31.24
C GLY A 89 16.44 -0.21 -30.22
N VAL A 90 16.68 0.82 -29.41
CA VAL A 90 17.76 0.88 -28.40
C VAL A 90 17.61 -0.24 -27.36
N MET A 91 16.36 -0.64 -27.06
CA MET A 91 16.07 -1.73 -26.12
C MET A 91 16.62 -3.10 -26.56
N ARG A 92 16.99 -3.27 -27.85
CA ARG A 92 17.61 -4.50 -28.36
C ARG A 92 19.03 -4.73 -27.85
N PHE A 93 19.68 -3.68 -27.35
CA PHE A 93 21.04 -3.72 -26.81
C PHE A 93 21.05 -3.63 -25.28
N ARG A 94 19.89 -3.73 -24.63
CA ARG A 94 19.77 -3.63 -23.17
C ARG A 94 20.67 -4.64 -22.46
N ASP A 95 20.85 -5.83 -23.03
CA ASP A 95 21.64 -6.89 -22.41
C ASP A 95 23.15 -6.64 -22.52
N LEU A 96 23.59 -5.68 -23.35
CA LEU A 96 24.97 -5.20 -23.42
C LEU A 96 25.29 -4.13 -22.36
N LEU A 97 24.28 -3.60 -21.66
CA LEU A 97 24.48 -2.62 -20.61
C LEU A 97 24.98 -3.30 -19.33
N PRO A 98 26.00 -2.75 -18.64
CA PRO A 98 26.41 -3.22 -17.32
C PRO A 98 25.28 -3.16 -16.30
N GLU A 99 25.24 -4.11 -15.36
CA GLU A 99 24.22 -4.16 -14.30
C GLU A 99 24.18 -2.89 -13.44
N THR A 100 25.33 -2.22 -13.25
CA THR A 100 25.44 -0.94 -12.55
C THR A 100 24.68 0.20 -13.24
N LEU A 101 24.66 0.20 -14.57
CA LEU A 101 23.96 1.21 -15.35
C LEU A 101 22.45 0.93 -15.40
N LYS A 102 22.07 -0.35 -15.47
CA LYS A 102 20.67 -0.79 -15.38
C LYS A 102 20.07 -0.41 -14.02
N SER A 103 20.77 -0.67 -12.92
CA SER A 103 20.32 -0.35 -11.57
C SER A 103 20.26 1.17 -11.32
N TRP A 104 21.28 1.91 -11.76
CA TRP A 104 21.27 3.37 -11.72
C TRP A 104 20.08 3.97 -12.48
N GLY A 105 19.83 3.50 -13.70
CA GLY A 105 18.70 3.97 -14.52
C GLY A 105 17.37 3.66 -13.86
N LYS A 106 17.19 2.43 -13.35
CA LYS A 106 15.97 2.01 -12.66
C LYS A 106 15.67 2.86 -11.42
N GLN A 107 16.69 3.12 -10.60
CA GLN A 107 16.59 3.96 -9.40
C GLN A 107 16.26 5.42 -9.73
N LYS A 108 16.86 5.98 -10.79
CA LYS A 108 16.52 7.33 -11.24
C LYS A 108 15.09 7.38 -11.76
N LEU A 109 14.68 6.46 -12.64
CA LEU A 109 13.33 6.41 -13.18
C LEU A 109 12.25 6.24 -12.10
N SER A 110 12.49 5.42 -11.08
CA SER A 110 11.55 5.25 -9.95
C SER A 110 11.50 6.49 -9.06
N SER A 111 12.60 7.25 -8.94
CA SER A 111 12.60 8.53 -8.22
C SER A 111 11.80 9.65 -8.92
N PHE A 112 11.61 9.56 -10.24
CA PHE A 112 10.74 10.47 -11.01
C PHE A 112 9.26 10.05 -10.99
N ALA A 113 8.92 8.95 -10.32
CA ALA A 113 7.55 8.50 -10.11
C ALA A 113 6.83 9.36 -9.07
N GLU A 114 6.57 10.64 -9.38
CA GLU A 114 5.65 11.41 -8.54
C GLU A 114 4.26 10.76 -8.62
N GLN A 115 3.72 10.37 -7.47
CA GLN A 115 2.30 10.01 -7.40
C GLN A 115 1.50 11.25 -7.81
N PRO A 116 0.56 11.14 -8.76
CA PRO A 116 -0.26 12.28 -9.15
C PRO A 116 -1.00 12.81 -7.92
N ALA A 117 -0.84 14.11 -7.64
CA ALA A 117 -1.54 14.75 -6.55
C ALA A 117 -3.06 14.68 -6.79
N LEU A 118 -3.80 14.29 -5.75
CA LEU A 118 -5.25 14.24 -5.82
C LEU A 118 -5.80 15.67 -5.93
N GLY A 119 -6.67 15.92 -6.91
CA GLY A 119 -7.31 17.23 -7.06
C GLY A 119 -8.13 17.61 -5.81
N PRO A 120 -8.18 18.90 -5.42
CA PRO A 120 -8.82 19.33 -4.17
C PRO A 120 -10.30 18.96 -4.10
N ALA A 121 -11.05 19.12 -5.19
CA ALA A 121 -12.46 18.72 -5.25
C ALA A 121 -12.67 17.21 -5.04
N THR A 122 -11.79 16.38 -5.62
CA THR A 122 -11.83 14.93 -5.40
C THR A 122 -11.50 14.58 -3.96
N ARG A 123 -10.51 15.27 -3.37
CA ARG A 123 -10.16 15.09 -1.95
C ARG A 123 -11.34 15.40 -1.04
N SER A 124 -12.01 16.54 -1.23
CA SER A 124 -13.19 16.92 -0.44
C SER A 124 -14.30 15.88 -0.53
N ARG A 125 -14.61 15.39 -1.74
CA ARG A 125 -15.63 14.34 -1.95
C ARG A 125 -15.27 13.02 -1.26
N LEU A 126 -13.98 12.63 -1.27
CA LEU A 126 -13.53 11.42 -0.59
C LEU A 126 -13.58 11.56 0.93
N LEU A 127 -13.20 12.72 1.47
CA LEU A 127 -13.29 13.00 2.90
C LEU A 127 -14.75 12.95 3.39
N GLU A 128 -15.67 13.58 2.65
CA GLU A 128 -17.10 13.53 2.93
C GLU A 128 -17.64 12.09 2.87
N HIS A 129 -17.27 11.33 1.83
CA HIS A 129 -17.68 9.93 1.66
C HIS A 129 -17.18 9.02 2.77
N PHE A 130 -15.92 9.17 3.19
CA PHE A 130 -15.29 8.30 4.19
C PHE A 130 -15.46 8.77 5.64
N ALA A 131 -15.98 9.98 5.90
CA ALA A 131 -16.23 10.47 7.25
C ALA A 131 -17.02 9.47 8.12
N PRO A 132 -18.24 9.02 7.74
CA PRO A 132 -19.00 8.08 8.57
C PRO A 132 -18.30 6.72 8.73
N HIS A 133 -17.55 6.28 7.71
CA HIS A 133 -16.81 5.02 7.77
C HIS A 133 -15.57 5.09 8.68
N THR A 134 -14.96 6.28 8.78
CA THR A 134 -13.87 6.55 9.72
C THR A 134 -14.41 6.59 11.14
N ASP A 135 -15.56 7.24 11.38
CA ASP A 135 -16.24 7.23 12.69
C ASP A 135 -16.53 5.81 13.18
N GLU A 136 -17.13 4.98 12.31
CA GLU A 136 -17.40 3.58 12.64
C GLU A 136 -16.13 2.77 12.96
N LEU A 137 -15.01 3.08 12.29
CA LEU A 137 -13.74 2.40 12.52
C LEU A 137 -13.10 2.85 13.84
N GLU A 138 -13.18 4.15 14.13
CA GLU A 138 -12.70 4.79 15.35
C GLU A 138 -13.37 4.14 16.57
N GLU A 139 -14.71 4.03 16.53
CA GLU A 139 -15.50 3.35 17.57
C GLU A 139 -15.17 1.86 17.67
N LEU A 140 -15.06 1.15 16.53
CA LEU A 140 -14.83 -0.29 16.51
C LEU A 140 -13.47 -0.69 17.13
N LEU A 141 -12.47 0.16 16.94
CA LEU A 141 -11.10 -0.06 17.41
C LEU A 141 -10.79 0.64 18.74
N GLY A 142 -11.54 1.67 19.11
CA GLY A 142 -11.28 2.47 20.31
C GLY A 142 -9.98 3.27 20.22
N VAL A 143 -9.66 3.81 19.04
CA VAL A 143 -8.42 4.58 18.77
C VAL A 143 -8.77 5.92 18.15
N ASP A 144 -7.92 6.94 18.25
CA ASP A 144 -8.13 8.23 17.59
C ASP A 144 -7.74 8.19 16.11
N LEU A 145 -8.67 8.52 15.21
CA LEU A 145 -8.46 8.59 13.76
C LEU A 145 -8.72 10.00 13.20
N SER A 146 -8.72 11.03 14.05
CA SER A 146 -8.93 12.43 13.65
C SER A 146 -8.02 12.90 12.52
N ALA A 147 -6.79 12.40 12.45
CA ALA A 147 -5.83 12.69 11.38
C ALA A 147 -6.29 12.26 9.98
N TRP A 148 -7.23 11.31 9.88
CA TRP A 148 -7.73 10.78 8.60
C TRP A 148 -8.81 11.67 7.98
N ARG A 149 -9.29 12.66 8.73
CA ARG A 149 -10.36 13.59 8.31
C ARG A 149 -9.84 14.89 7.70
N GLN A 150 -8.51 15.03 7.59
CA GLN A 150 -7.83 16.25 7.15
C GLN A 150 -7.39 16.17 5.70
#